data_AF-A0A9Q0PP36-F1
#
_entry.id   AF-A0A9Q0PP36-F1
#
_cell.length_a   1.000
_cell.length_b   1.000
_cell.length_c   1.000
_cell.angle_alpha   90.00
_cell.angle_beta   90.00
_cell.angle_gamma   90.00
#
_symmetry.space_group_name_H-M   'P 1'
#
loop_
_entity.id
_entity.type
_entity.pdbx_description
1 polymer ?
#
loop_
_entity_poly.entity_id
_entity_poly.type
_entity_poly.pdbx_seq_one_letter_code
_entity_poly.pdbx_strand_id
1 'polypeptide(L)'
;MLKRSFAEFGSQKQLPEQQKALMRCIKGEPTIEEYYDLFLEAEKYGNEVAETVMQSHHAQTFLTPGRVVVVRSLSAQDHLLGVVVKVTSASMKQYIVLVLKP
;
A
#
# COMPACT_ATOMS: atom_id res chain seq x y z
N MET A 1 2.11 -55.85 -3.77
CA MET A 1 2.87 -54.67 -4.22
C MET A 1 2.00 -53.85 -5.16
N LEU A 2 1.30 -52.85 -4.62
CA LEU A 2 0.44 -51.95 -5.41
C LEU A 2 1.36 -50.98 -6.17
N LYS A 3 1.33 -51.04 -7.50
CA LYS A 3 1.95 -50.03 -8.36
C LYS A 3 1.35 -48.67 -7.96
N ARG A 4 2.14 -47.80 -7.32
CA ARG A 4 1.75 -46.41 -7.05
C ARG A 4 1.31 -45.80 -8.38
N SER A 5 0.07 -45.33 -8.42
CA SER A 5 -0.59 -44.81 -9.62
C SER A 5 0.31 -43.87 -10.39
N PHE A 6 0.57 -44.16 -11.67
CA PHE A 6 1.36 -43.31 -12.57
C PHE A 6 0.81 -41.86 -12.67
N ALA A 7 -0.49 -41.66 -12.36
CA ALA A 7 -1.12 -40.35 -12.29
C ALA A 7 -0.59 -39.46 -11.14
N GLU A 8 -0.13 -40.04 -10.03
CA GLU A 8 0.46 -39.29 -8.91
C GLU A 8 1.92 -38.89 -9.16
N PHE A 9 2.59 -39.54 -10.11
CA PHE A 9 3.99 -39.28 -10.42
C PHE A 9 4.15 -38.01 -11.30
N GLY A 10 3.18 -37.74 -12.18
CA GLY A 10 3.15 -36.51 -12.98
C GLY A 10 2.85 -35.26 -12.14
N SER A 11 1.92 -35.38 -11.20
CA SER A 11 1.55 -34.28 -10.28
C SER A 11 2.65 -33.99 -9.25
N GLN A 12 3.39 -35.00 -8.76
CA GLN A 12 4.56 -34.77 -7.89
C GLN A 12 5.74 -34.09 -8.61
N LYS A 13 5.90 -34.31 -9.93
CA LYS A 13 6.99 -33.70 -10.71
C LYS A 13 6.71 -32.25 -11.12
N GLN A 14 5.44 -31.91 -11.40
CA GLN A 14 5.03 -30.58 -11.86
C GLN A 14 4.88 -29.54 -10.74
N LEU A 15 4.53 -29.97 -9.52
CA LEU A 15 4.41 -29.10 -8.34
C LEU A 15 5.68 -28.25 -8.06
N PRO A 16 6.90 -28.82 -8.03
CA PRO A 16 8.10 -28.03 -7.75
C PRO A 16 8.52 -27.11 -8.91
N GLU A 17 8.18 -27.42 -10.17
CA GLU A 17 8.51 -26.56 -11.31
C GLU A 17 7.56 -25.37 -11.44
N GLN A 18 6.26 -25.56 -11.23
CA GLN A 18 5.29 -24.46 -11.22
C GLN A 18 5.52 -23.49 -10.06
N GLN A 19 5.86 -23.98 -8.87
CA GLN A 19 6.19 -23.11 -7.73
C GLN A 19 7.50 -22.34 -7.96
N LYS A 20 8.52 -22.95 -8.58
CA LYS A 20 9.78 -22.26 -8.92
C LYS A 20 9.59 -21.19 -9.99
N ALA A 21 8.70 -21.40 -10.96
CA ALA A 21 8.41 -20.40 -11.99
C ALA A 21 7.73 -19.16 -11.40
N LEU A 22 6.80 -19.33 -10.44
CA LEU A 22 6.10 -18.22 -9.80
C LEU A 22 7.02 -17.35 -8.91
N MET A 23 8.02 -17.96 -8.26
CA MET A 23 8.95 -17.22 -7.37
C MET A 23 10.13 -16.57 -8.10
N ARG A 24 10.47 -17.02 -9.32
CA ARG A 24 11.68 -16.57 -10.04
C ARG A 24 11.54 -15.25 -10.78
N CYS A 25 10.33 -14.76 -11.01
CA CYS A 25 10.11 -13.59 -11.87
C CYS A 25 10.23 -12.24 -11.15
N ILE A 26 10.23 -12.19 -9.82
CA ILE A 26 10.15 -10.92 -9.05
C ILE A 26 11.32 -10.73 -8.09
N LYS A 27 11.87 -11.81 -7.51
CA LYS A 27 12.98 -11.77 -6.54
C LYS A 27 14.35 -12.14 -7.12
N GLY A 28 14.48 -12.15 -8.44
CA GLY A 28 15.71 -12.55 -9.12
C GLY A 28 16.69 -11.40 -9.37
N GLU A 29 16.21 -10.16 -9.32
CA GLU A 29 17.01 -8.97 -9.63
C GLU A 29 17.40 -8.26 -8.33
N PRO A 30 18.70 -8.23 -7.97
CA PRO A 30 19.14 -7.65 -6.69
C PRO A 30 18.72 -6.18 -6.54
N THR A 31 18.59 -5.46 -7.66
CA THR A 31 18.15 -4.05 -7.69
C THR A 31 16.69 -3.85 -7.31
N ILE A 32 15.81 -4.83 -7.52
CA ILE A 32 14.39 -4.72 -7.17
C ILE A 32 14.20 -4.90 -5.66
N GLU A 33 14.97 -5.79 -5.03
CA GLU A 33 14.94 -5.99 -3.58
C GLU A 33 15.43 -4.74 -2.85
N GLU A 34 16.58 -4.20 -3.26
CA GLU A 34 17.12 -2.95 -2.71
C GLU A 34 16.16 -1.76 -2.93
N TYR A 35 15.52 -1.67 -4.10
CA TYR A 35 14.50 -0.65 -4.36
C TYR A 35 13.30 -0.79 -3.43
N TYR A 36 12.82 -2.02 -3.21
CA TYR A 36 11.67 -2.28 -2.35
C TYR A 36 11.98 -1.96 -0.88
N ASP A 37 13.18 -2.30 -0.41
CA ASP A 37 13.62 -1.96 0.95
C ASP A 37 13.71 -0.43 1.13
N LEU A 38 14.28 0.28 0.15
CA LEU A 38 14.33 1.74 0.15
C LEU A 38 12.92 2.36 0.11
N PHE A 39 12.00 1.77 -0.67
CA PHE A 39 10.61 2.19 -0.72
C PHE A 39 9.93 2.05 0.65
N LEU A 40 10.12 0.92 1.35
CA LEU A 40 9.56 0.71 2.68
C LEU A 40 10.13 1.70 3.71
N GLU A 41 11.43 1.98 3.62
CA GLU A 41 12.07 2.99 4.46
C GLU A 41 11.50 4.39 4.19
N ALA A 42 11.37 4.77 2.93
CA ALA A 42 10.76 6.05 2.54
C ALA A 42 9.29 6.16 2.97
N GLU A 43 8.53 5.07 2.88
CA GLU A 43 7.14 5.00 3.34
C GLU A 43 7.03 5.25 4.85
N LYS A 44 7.92 4.63 5.64
CA LYS A 44 7.98 4.84 7.09
C LYS A 44 8.21 6.33 7.42
N TYR A 45 9.23 6.94 6.84
CA TYR A 45 9.50 8.37 7.05
C TYR A 45 8.36 9.25 6.53
N GLY A 46 7.73 8.89 5.41
CA GLY A 46 6.57 9.58 4.88
C GLY A 46 5.39 9.60 5.85
N ASN A 47 5.13 8.47 6.53
CA ASN A 47 4.08 8.39 7.55
C ASN A 47 4.41 9.27 8.78
N GLU A 48 5.65 9.23 9.28
CA GLU A 48 6.09 10.07 10.41
C GLU A 48 5.97 11.58 10.09
N VAL A 49 6.37 11.98 8.88
CA VAL A 49 6.23 13.36 8.40
C VAL A 49 4.76 13.74 8.28
N ALA A 50 3.92 12.88 7.69
CA ALA A 50 2.50 13.16 7.52
C ALA A 50 1.80 13.35 8.88
N GLU A 51 2.07 12.49 9.86
CA GLU A 51 1.53 12.63 11.21
C GLU A 51 1.96 13.94 11.86
N THR A 52 3.26 14.27 11.79
CA THR A 52 3.81 15.50 12.36
C THR A 52 3.22 16.76 11.70
N VAL A 53 3.09 16.75 10.37
CA VAL A 53 2.50 17.86 9.61
C VAL A 53 1.04 18.03 9.98
N MET A 54 0.25 16.95 10.06
CA MET A 54 -1.15 17.02 10.48
C MET A 54 -1.33 17.57 11.90
N GLN A 55 -0.33 17.37 12.77
CA GLN A 55 -0.33 17.95 14.10
C GLN A 55 -0.02 19.45 14.13
N SER A 56 0.71 19.98 13.14
CA SER A 56 1.11 21.39 13.06
C SER A 56 -0.07 22.33 12.85
N HIS A 57 -0.07 23.44 13.59
CA HIS A 57 -1.09 24.48 13.44
C HIS A 57 -1.05 25.14 12.06
N HIS A 58 0.15 25.31 11.48
CA HIS A 58 0.31 25.96 10.18
C HIS A 58 -0.33 25.13 9.06
N ALA A 59 -0.13 23.81 9.08
CA ALA A 59 -0.73 22.91 8.09
C ALA A 59 -2.27 22.91 8.13
N GLN A 60 -2.85 23.01 9.33
CA GLN A 60 -4.31 23.04 9.53
C GLN A 60 -4.96 24.25 8.86
N THR A 61 -4.25 25.39 8.74
CA THR A 61 -4.78 26.57 8.06
C THR A 61 -5.01 26.36 6.57
N PHE A 62 -4.34 25.39 5.95
CA PHE A 62 -4.52 25.05 4.55
C PHE A 62 -5.63 24.02 4.30
N LEU A 63 -6.07 23.29 5.32
CA LEU A 63 -7.10 22.26 5.24
C LEU A 63 -8.51 22.84 5.37
N THR A 64 -8.81 23.81 4.50
CA THR A 64 -10.13 24.46 4.43
C THR A 64 -11.09 23.69 3.53
N PRO A 65 -12.42 23.85 3.70
CA PRO A 65 -13.39 23.32 2.77
C PRO A 65 -13.08 23.71 1.32
N GLY A 66 -13.21 22.76 0.39
CA GLY A 66 -12.86 22.91 -1.03
C GLY A 66 -11.40 22.60 -1.37
N ARG A 67 -10.52 22.38 -0.39
CA ARG A 67 -9.13 21.99 -0.64
C ARG A 67 -9.06 20.55 -1.18
N VAL A 68 -8.32 20.36 -2.26
CA VAL A 68 -7.97 19.03 -2.78
C VAL A 68 -6.85 18.44 -1.94
N VAL A 69 -7.03 17.19 -1.52
CA VAL A 69 -6.08 16.43 -0.70
C VAL A 69 -5.90 15.03 -1.29
N VAL A 70 -4.73 14.44 -1.04
CA VAL A 70 -4.49 13.02 -1.30
C VAL A 70 -4.78 12.27 -0.01
N VAL A 71 -5.69 11.31 -0.08
CA VAL A 71 -6.11 10.48 1.05
C VAL A 71 -5.48 9.10 0.90
N ARG A 72 -4.83 8.66 1.97
CA ARG A 72 -4.38 7.29 2.11
C ARG A 72 -5.46 6.46 2.79
N SER A 73 -5.87 5.36 2.16
CA SER A 73 -6.81 4.42 2.76
C SER A 73 -6.05 3.30 3.47
N LEU A 74 -6.66 2.73 4.52
CA LEU A 74 -6.19 1.48 5.11
C LEU A 74 -6.47 0.27 4.19
N SER A 75 -7.35 0.44 3.20
CA SER A 75 -7.51 -0.51 2.10
C SER A 75 -6.47 -0.22 1.02
N ALA A 76 -5.99 -1.25 0.31
CA ALA A 76 -4.88 -1.23 -0.65
C ALA A 76 -5.00 -0.24 -1.85
N GLN A 77 -5.96 0.68 -1.83
CA GLN A 77 -6.04 1.82 -2.73
C GLN A 77 -5.34 3.02 -2.09
N ASP A 78 -4.06 3.16 -2.40
CA ASP A 78 -3.27 4.33 -2.05
C ASP A 78 -3.54 5.49 -3.04
N HIS A 79 -3.30 6.71 -2.57
CA HIS A 79 -3.33 7.96 -3.35
C HIS A 79 -4.70 8.35 -3.94
N LEU A 80 -5.78 8.15 -3.19
CA LEU A 80 -7.11 8.60 -3.60
C LEU A 80 -7.20 10.13 -3.53
N LEU A 81 -7.75 10.77 -4.56
CA LEU A 81 -8.02 12.20 -4.53
C LEU A 81 -9.30 12.46 -3.75
N GLY A 82 -9.27 13.47 -2.90
CA GLY A 82 -10.45 13.90 -2.15
C GLY A 82 -10.53 15.40 -1.99
N VAL A 83 -11.70 15.89 -1.64
CA VAL A 83 -11.96 17.30 -1.35
C VAL A 83 -12.44 17.43 0.09
N VAL A 84 -11.83 18.33 0.86
CA VAL A 84 -12.27 18.63 2.22
C VAL A 84 -13.66 19.27 2.15
N VAL A 85 -14.65 18.65 2.81
CA VAL A 85 -16.03 19.16 2.86
C VAL A 85 -16.26 19.93 4.14
N LYS A 86 -15.71 19.44 5.26
CA LYS A 86 -15.91 20.05 6.57
C LYS A 86 -14.75 19.73 7.51
N VAL A 87 -14.38 20.71 8.32
CA VAL A 87 -13.50 20.54 9.48
C VAL A 87 -14.41 20.40 10.71
N THR A 88 -14.40 19.24 11.39
CA THR A 88 -15.39 18.96 12.45
C THR A 88 -14.99 19.56 13.79
N SER A 89 -13.69 19.55 14.11
CA SER A 89 -13.16 20.25 15.29
C SER A 89 -11.67 20.51 15.15
N ALA A 90 -11.26 21.75 15.41
CA ALA A 90 -9.84 22.14 15.50
C ALA A 90 -9.11 21.41 16.64
N SER A 91 -9.83 20.97 17.69
CA SER A 91 -9.24 20.24 18.81
C SER A 91 -9.01 18.75 18.51
N MET A 92 -9.90 18.12 17.72
CA MET A 92 -9.79 16.70 17.37
C MET A 92 -9.13 16.44 16.02
N LYS A 93 -8.80 17.50 15.26
CA LYS A 93 -8.11 17.42 13.94
C LYS A 93 -8.77 16.43 12.98
N GLN A 94 -10.10 16.37 13.04
CA GLN A 94 -10.93 15.49 12.21
C GLN A 94 -11.46 16.26 11.00
N TYR A 95 -11.37 15.62 9.84
CA TYR A 95 -11.78 16.18 8.55
C TYR A 95 -12.76 15.23 7.88
N ILE A 96 -13.83 15.79 7.32
CA ILE A 96 -14.71 15.08 6.42
C ILE A 96 -14.22 15.35 5.01
N VAL A 97 -13.77 14.31 4.33
CA VAL A 97 -13.25 14.37 2.96
C VAL A 97 -14.16 13.56 2.04
N LEU A 98 -14.60 14.18 0.95
CA LEU A 98 -15.29 13.49 -0.14
C LEU A 98 -14.23 12.92 -1.08
N VAL A 99 -14.13 11.59 -1.14
CA VAL A 99 -13.19 10.91 -2.03
C VAL A 99 -13.77 10.81 -3.44
N LEU A 100 -13.01 11.27 -4.42
CA LEU A 100 -13.33 11.16 -5.84
C LEU A 100 -12.76 9.83 -6.33
N LYS A 101 -13.65 8.88 -6.65
CA LYS A 101 -13.27 7.65 -7.34
C LYS A 101 -13.53 7.84 -8.85
N PRO A 102 -12.62 7.37 -9.72
CA PRO A 102 -12.90 7.26 -11.15
C PRO A 102 -14.05 6.29 -11.42
#